data_AF-A0A353P781-F1
#
_entry.id   AF-A0A353P781-F1
#
_cell.length_a   1.000
_cell.length_b   1.000
_cell.length_c   1.000
_cell.angle_alpha   90.00
_cell.angle_beta   90.00
_cell.angle_gamma   90.00
#
_symmetry.space_group_name_H-M   'P 1'
#
loop_
_entity.id
_entity.type
_entity.pdbx_description
1 polymer ?
#
loop_
_entity_poly.entity_id
_entity_poly.type
_entity_poly.pdbx_seq_one_letter_code
_entity_poly.pdbx_strand_id
1 'polypeptide(L)'
;MTFIQTIGLSLIGTTILSPIIVFLLREWISTRIKNSIEHEYKVKQEHLKAELEGKLEGLRSGYKKFLDENQIKFSRLHNDQAEVIKTLYQYLVQMERAALNKMSDFWNKISADEKQKNNWSEINRKQMSMAYLNFKNYYEENKILLPEKICQNIEQLMGLAAKASLKYELGAEGIIVGTGDNSIDIMKEDALRTMTIEFKPLRKELENCFRIIRGIEKV
;
A
#
# COMPACT_ATOMS: atom_id res chain seq x y z
N MET A 1 33.26 109.72 19.61
CA MET A 1 32.85 108.80 20.70
C MET A 1 31.45 108.27 20.39
N THR A 2 31.28 107.14 19.69
CA THR A 2 30.02 106.33 19.63
C THR A 2 30.08 105.15 18.63
N PHE A 3 31.25 104.57 18.34
CA PHE A 3 31.33 103.37 17.47
C PHE A 3 31.98 102.15 18.15
N ILE A 4 32.77 102.38 19.21
CA ILE A 4 33.50 101.33 19.94
C ILE A 4 32.67 100.73 21.09
N GLN A 5 31.61 101.41 21.55
CA GLN A 5 30.73 100.87 22.61
C GLN A 5 29.65 99.90 22.09
N THR A 6 29.37 99.89 20.79
CA THR A 6 28.35 99.01 20.19
C THR A 6 28.90 97.62 19.83
N ILE A 7 30.23 97.47 19.78
CA ILE A 7 30.90 96.18 19.50
C ILE A 7 31.23 95.41 20.79
N GLY A 8 31.25 96.09 21.95
CA GLY A 8 31.54 95.48 23.26
C GLY A 8 30.39 94.74 23.94
N LEU A 9 29.15 94.86 23.44
CA LEU A 9 27.95 94.26 24.05
C LEU A 9 27.43 93.01 23.33
N SER A 10 28.00 92.65 22.17
CA SER A 10 27.60 91.44 21.41
C SER A 10 28.43 90.20 21.73
N LEU A 11 29.48 90.31 22.54
CA LEU A 11 30.45 89.23 22.79
C LEU A 11 30.33 88.54 24.16
N ILE A 12 29.49 89.04 25.07
CA ILE A 12 29.21 88.38 26.36
C ILE A 12 27.94 87.50 26.29
N GLY A 13 27.07 87.74 25.30
CA GLY A 13 25.84 86.95 25.11
C GLY A 13 26.05 85.59 24.43
N THR A 14 27.21 85.33 23.83
CA THR A 14 27.47 84.14 23.00
C THR A 14 28.10 82.97 23.77
N THR A 15 28.69 83.20 24.95
CA THR A 15 29.34 82.15 25.75
C THR A 15 28.35 81.30 26.56
N ILE A 16 27.16 81.81 26.91
CA ILE A 16 26.14 81.06 27.67
C ILE A 16 25.18 80.29 26.74
N LEU A 17 24.95 80.77 25.52
CA LEU A 17 24.03 80.12 24.57
C LEU A 17 24.64 78.92 23.83
N SER A 18 25.96 78.90 23.65
CA SER A 18 26.68 77.79 22.99
C SER A 18 26.43 76.41 23.64
N PRO A 19 26.56 76.22 24.97
CA PRO A 19 26.31 74.92 25.60
C PRO A 19 24.84 74.47 25.50
N ILE A 20 23.87 75.40 25.53
CA ILE A 20 22.44 75.08 25.38
C ILE A 20 22.14 74.60 23.96
N ILE A 21 22.68 75.27 22.94
CA ILE A 21 22.51 74.88 21.54
C ILE A 21 23.19 73.52 21.28
N VAL A 22 24.39 73.29 21.81
CA VAL A 22 25.07 71.99 21.71
C VAL A 22 24.27 70.88 22.41
N PHE A 23 23.66 71.15 23.57
CA PHE A 23 22.80 70.21 24.28
C PHE A 23 21.53 69.87 23.48
N LEU A 24 20.83 70.88 22.94
CA LEU A 24 19.63 70.67 22.13
C LEU A 24 19.93 69.93 20.82
N LEU A 25 21.04 70.25 20.15
CA LEU A 25 21.50 69.52 18.97
C LEU A 25 21.85 68.08 19.31
N ARG A 26 22.55 67.84 20.43
CA ARG A 26 22.87 66.49 20.90
C ARG A 26 21.60 65.68 21.15
N GLU A 27 20.60 66.28 21.80
CA GLU A 27 19.36 65.59 22.13
C GLU A 27 18.50 65.34 20.88
N TRP A 28 18.43 66.30 19.97
CA TRP A 28 17.73 66.14 18.69
C TRP A 28 18.38 65.07 17.81
N ILE A 29 19.73 65.08 17.69
CA ILE A 29 20.49 64.08 16.94
C ILE A 29 20.34 62.71 17.60
N SER A 30 20.50 62.61 18.92
CA SER A 30 20.35 61.37 19.69
C SER A 30 18.96 60.76 19.50
N THR A 31 17.91 61.58 19.63
CA THR A 31 16.52 61.14 19.46
C THR A 31 16.26 60.70 18.02
N ARG A 32 16.75 61.44 17.02
CA ARG A 32 16.54 61.11 15.61
C ARG A 32 17.29 59.83 15.20
N ILE A 33 18.53 59.66 15.64
CA ILE A 33 19.32 58.45 15.40
C ILE A 33 18.71 57.25 16.13
N LYS A 34 18.29 57.43 17.39
CA LYS A 34 17.64 56.36 18.15
C LYS A 34 16.34 55.91 17.48
N ASN A 35 15.50 56.86 17.06
CA ASN A 35 14.25 56.57 16.36
C ASN A 35 14.48 55.90 14.99
N SER A 36 15.51 56.30 14.23
CA SER A 36 15.83 55.66 12.96
C SER A 36 16.34 54.24 13.15
N ILE A 37 17.19 54.01 14.16
CA ILE A 37 17.68 52.68 14.52
C ILE A 37 16.51 51.78 14.97
N GLU A 38 15.66 52.26 15.88
CA GLU A 38 14.49 51.51 16.34
C GLU A 38 13.53 51.16 15.19
N HIS A 39 13.33 52.09 14.25
CA HIS A 39 12.52 51.84 13.06
C HIS A 39 13.15 50.76 12.17
N GLU A 40 14.44 50.87 11.85
CA GLU A 40 15.14 49.84 11.06
C GLU A 40 15.11 48.46 11.73
N TYR A 41 15.26 48.40 13.06
CA TYR A 41 15.14 47.15 13.81
C TYR A 41 13.75 46.55 13.71
N LYS A 42 12.69 47.36 13.88
CA LYS A 42 11.30 46.91 13.72
C LYS A 42 11.05 46.40 12.30
N VAL A 43 11.48 47.13 11.28
CA VAL A 43 11.35 46.73 9.88
C VAL A 43 12.09 45.41 9.60
N LYS A 44 13.33 45.26 10.07
CA LYS A 44 14.08 44.00 9.94
C LYS A 44 13.41 42.84 10.68
N GLN A 45 12.85 43.10 11.85
CA GLN A 45 12.16 42.09 12.65
C GLN A 45 10.86 41.64 11.97
N GLU A 46 10.08 42.57 11.43
CA GLU A 46 8.87 42.28 10.64
C GLU A 46 9.21 41.53 9.37
N HIS A 47 10.27 41.95 8.66
CA HIS A 47 10.75 41.26 7.46
C HIS A 47 11.19 39.82 7.77
N LEU A 48 12.00 39.60 8.82
CA LEU A 48 12.42 38.26 9.24
C LEU A 48 11.24 37.38 9.66
N LYS A 49 10.25 37.95 10.36
CA LYS A 49 9.02 37.22 10.72
C LYS A 49 8.23 36.82 9.48
N ALA A 50 8.01 37.75 8.55
CA ALA A 50 7.31 37.47 7.30
C ALA A 50 8.05 36.42 6.45
N GLU A 51 9.38 36.48 6.39
CA GLU A 51 10.20 35.49 5.68
C GLU A 51 10.12 34.11 6.35
N LEU A 52 10.15 34.05 7.68
CA LEU A 52 10.00 32.81 8.44
C LEU A 52 8.60 32.22 8.27
N GLU A 53 7.55 33.03 8.35
CA GLU A 53 6.17 32.59 8.13
C GLU A 53 5.98 32.08 6.71
N GLY A 54 6.52 32.77 5.71
CA GLY A 54 6.50 32.33 4.31
C GLY A 54 7.21 30.99 4.11
N LYS A 55 8.40 30.81 4.72
CA LYS A 55 9.13 29.53 4.70
C LYS A 55 8.36 28.41 5.41
N LEU A 56 7.75 28.72 6.55
CA LEU A 56 7.00 27.76 7.34
C LEU A 56 5.73 27.30 6.61
N GLU A 57 5.02 28.23 5.99
CA GLU A 57 3.85 27.92 5.16
C GLU A 57 4.23 27.14 3.89
N GLY A 58 5.36 27.48 3.27
CA GLY A 58 5.93 26.70 2.15
C GLY A 58 6.26 25.26 2.56
N LEU A 59 6.88 25.07 3.73
CA LEU A 59 7.17 23.73 4.26
C LEU A 59 5.91 22.95 4.62
N ARG A 60 4.92 23.60 5.25
CA ARG A 60 3.63 22.97 5.60
C ARG A 60 2.87 22.52 4.37
N SER A 61 2.75 23.39 3.36
CA SER A 61 2.07 23.06 2.11
C SER A 61 2.80 21.95 1.34
N GLY A 62 4.14 21.99 1.30
CA GLY A 62 4.95 20.92 0.73
C GLY A 62 4.76 19.57 1.44
N TYR A 63 4.80 19.57 2.77
CA TYR A 63 4.59 18.36 3.57
C TYR A 63 3.16 17.80 3.40
N LYS A 64 2.15 18.67 3.41
CA LYS A 64 0.77 18.26 3.16
C LYS A 64 0.60 17.63 1.78
N LYS A 65 1.14 18.25 0.73
CA LYS A 65 1.12 17.70 -0.63
C LYS A 65 1.78 16.32 -0.69
N PHE A 66 2.94 16.16 -0.04
CA PHE A 66 3.61 14.88 0.04
C PHE A 66 2.77 13.81 0.76
N LEU A 67 2.11 14.16 1.87
CA LEU A 67 1.20 13.26 2.57
C LEU A 67 0.02 12.85 1.69
N ASP A 68 -0.62 13.82 1.02
CA ASP A 68 -1.77 13.57 0.15
C ASP A 68 -1.38 12.64 -1.01
N GLU A 69 -0.22 12.88 -1.65
CA GLU A 69 0.30 12.03 -2.73
C GLU A 69 0.57 10.59 -2.25
N ASN A 70 1.20 10.43 -1.09
CA ASN A 70 1.44 9.11 -0.52
C ASN A 70 0.12 8.41 -0.17
N GLN A 71 -0.82 9.11 0.47
CA GLN A 71 -2.12 8.55 0.80
C GLN A 71 -2.86 8.06 -0.45
N ILE A 72 -2.81 8.81 -1.56
CA ILE A 72 -3.41 8.39 -2.84
C ILE A 72 -2.71 7.14 -3.39
N LYS A 73 -1.37 7.11 -3.39
CA LYS A 73 -0.61 5.95 -3.87
C LYS A 73 -0.90 4.70 -3.03
N PHE A 74 -0.88 4.81 -1.71
CA PHE A 74 -1.23 3.72 -0.80
C PHE A 74 -2.66 3.24 -1.01
N SER A 75 -3.62 4.16 -1.14
CA SER A 75 -5.02 3.81 -1.38
C SER A 75 -5.20 3.06 -2.70
N ARG A 76 -4.53 3.50 -3.78
CA ARG A 76 -4.56 2.80 -5.07
C ARG A 76 -3.95 1.41 -4.97
N LEU A 77 -2.75 1.29 -4.40
CA LEU A 77 -2.10 0.00 -4.22
C LEU A 77 -2.98 -0.97 -3.42
N HIS A 78 -3.56 -0.52 -2.30
CA HIS A 78 -4.45 -1.36 -1.49
C HIS A 78 -5.72 -1.77 -2.24
N ASN A 79 -6.29 -0.89 -3.07
CA ASN A 79 -7.44 -1.23 -3.90
C ASN A 79 -7.09 -2.27 -4.95
N ASP A 80 -5.95 -2.12 -5.63
CA ASP A 80 -5.46 -3.07 -6.63
C ASP A 80 -5.20 -4.44 -6.00
N GLN A 81 -4.57 -4.47 -4.82
CA GLN A 81 -4.37 -5.68 -4.03
C GLN A 81 -5.69 -6.37 -3.67
N ALA A 82 -6.68 -5.60 -3.20
CA ALA A 82 -7.97 -6.14 -2.80
C ALA A 82 -8.72 -6.78 -4.00
N GLU A 83 -8.65 -6.16 -5.19
CA GLU A 83 -9.31 -6.68 -6.38
C GLU A 83 -8.61 -7.95 -6.91
N VAL A 84 -7.28 -7.97 -6.91
CA VAL A 84 -6.49 -9.16 -7.28
C VAL A 84 -6.80 -10.32 -6.34
N ILE A 85 -6.80 -10.08 -5.03
CA ILE A 85 -7.10 -11.09 -4.01
C ILE A 85 -8.51 -11.66 -4.21
N LYS A 86 -9.50 -10.81 -4.43
CA LYS A 86 -10.88 -11.21 -4.68
C LYS A 86 -10.98 -12.11 -5.90
N THR A 87 -10.34 -11.73 -7.00
CA THR A 87 -10.39 -12.48 -8.26
C THR A 87 -9.64 -13.81 -8.14
N LEU A 88 -8.47 -13.82 -7.49
CA LEU A 88 -7.74 -15.05 -7.17
C LEU A 88 -8.59 -16.01 -6.36
N TYR A 89 -9.27 -15.52 -5.32
CA TYR A 89 -10.14 -16.35 -4.50
C TYR A 89 -11.29 -16.97 -5.32
N GLN A 90 -11.88 -16.20 -6.24
CA GLN A 90 -12.92 -16.73 -7.14
C GLN A 90 -12.39 -17.86 -8.02
N TYR A 91 -11.20 -17.71 -8.61
CA TYR A 91 -10.57 -18.76 -9.41
C TYR A 91 -10.16 -19.98 -8.57
N LEU A 92 -9.67 -19.77 -7.35
CA LEU A 92 -9.34 -20.85 -6.41
C LEU A 92 -10.57 -21.71 -6.09
N VAL A 93 -11.71 -21.07 -5.77
CA VAL A 93 -12.98 -21.78 -5.51
C VAL A 93 -13.46 -22.53 -6.74
N GLN A 94 -13.32 -21.96 -7.94
CA GLN A 94 -13.67 -22.64 -9.19
C GLN A 94 -12.80 -23.89 -9.43
N MET A 95 -11.49 -23.77 -9.20
CA MET A 95 -10.54 -24.87 -9.31
C MET A 95 -10.87 -25.98 -8.30
N GLU A 96 -11.11 -25.63 -7.03
CA GLU A 96 -11.54 -26.58 -5.98
C GLU A 96 -12.80 -27.33 -6.39
N ARG A 97 -13.83 -26.60 -6.85
CA ARG A 97 -15.09 -27.21 -7.31
C ARG A 97 -14.88 -28.14 -8.50
N ALA A 98 -14.07 -27.74 -9.49
CA ALA A 98 -13.77 -28.57 -10.64
C ALA A 98 -12.99 -29.84 -10.25
N ALA A 99 -12.04 -29.73 -9.30
CA ALA A 99 -11.29 -30.86 -8.76
C ALA A 99 -12.22 -31.85 -8.05
N LEU A 100 -13.07 -31.35 -7.14
CA LEU A 100 -14.00 -32.16 -6.38
C LEU A 100 -15.04 -32.81 -7.29
N ASN A 101 -15.56 -32.10 -8.28
CA ASN A 101 -16.46 -32.68 -9.29
C ASN A 101 -15.78 -33.87 -9.95
N LYS A 102 -14.60 -33.68 -10.56
CA LYS A 102 -13.79 -34.72 -11.22
C LYS A 102 -13.54 -35.95 -10.33
N MET A 103 -13.29 -35.73 -9.04
CA MET A 103 -13.02 -36.81 -8.07
C MET A 103 -14.29 -37.49 -7.55
N SER A 104 -15.41 -36.77 -7.50
CA SER A 104 -16.72 -37.29 -7.11
C SER A 104 -17.35 -38.23 -8.16
N ASP A 105 -16.80 -38.24 -9.39
CA ASP A 105 -17.18 -39.12 -10.51
C ASP A 105 -17.25 -40.60 -10.13
N PHE A 106 -16.59 -41.03 -9.04
CA PHE A 106 -16.69 -42.38 -8.49
C PHE A 106 -18.15 -42.82 -8.22
N TRP A 107 -18.99 -41.95 -7.66
CA TRP A 107 -20.36 -42.32 -7.25
C TRP A 107 -21.37 -42.30 -8.40
N ASN A 108 -21.18 -41.42 -9.38
CA ASN A 108 -22.09 -41.29 -10.53
C ASN A 108 -21.91 -42.41 -11.58
N LYS A 109 -20.87 -43.23 -11.47
CA LYS A 109 -20.56 -44.31 -12.42
C LYS A 109 -21.35 -45.61 -12.18
N ILE A 110 -22.10 -45.72 -11.09
CA ILE A 110 -22.80 -46.95 -10.71
C ILE A 110 -24.00 -47.25 -11.65
N SER A 111 -24.57 -46.26 -12.34
CA SER A 111 -25.82 -46.43 -13.11
C SER A 111 -25.79 -45.94 -14.58
N ALA A 112 -24.67 -45.42 -15.09
CA ALA A 112 -24.57 -44.88 -16.45
C ALA A 112 -23.99 -45.87 -17.48
N ASP A 113 -24.36 -45.70 -18.76
CA ASP A 113 -23.75 -46.43 -19.88
C ASP A 113 -22.28 -45.99 -20.12
N GLU A 114 -21.51 -46.80 -20.85
CA GLU A 114 -20.07 -46.58 -21.07
C GLU A 114 -19.76 -45.31 -21.89
N LYS A 115 -20.62 -44.94 -22.84
CA LYS A 115 -20.45 -43.75 -23.68
C LYS A 115 -20.69 -42.47 -22.87
N GLN A 116 -21.70 -42.49 -22.01
CA GLN A 116 -22.04 -41.40 -21.11
C GLN A 116 -20.94 -41.21 -20.06
N LYS A 117 -20.38 -42.31 -19.53
CA LYS A 117 -19.21 -42.30 -18.63
C LYS A 117 -17.99 -41.62 -19.25
N ASN A 118 -17.66 -41.98 -20.49
CA ASN A 118 -16.48 -41.45 -21.18
C ASN A 118 -16.63 -39.95 -21.49
N ASN A 119 -17.80 -39.53 -21.99
CA ASN A 119 -18.06 -38.12 -22.28
C ASN A 119 -18.01 -37.25 -21.01
N TRP A 120 -18.60 -37.73 -19.91
CA TRP A 120 -18.62 -36.98 -18.65
C TRP A 120 -17.23 -36.83 -18.02
N SER A 121 -16.45 -37.91 -18.02
CA SER A 121 -15.05 -37.89 -17.55
C SER A 121 -14.18 -36.93 -18.36
N GLU A 122 -14.37 -36.86 -19.68
CA GLU A 122 -13.63 -35.93 -20.52
C GLU A 122 -14.00 -34.47 -20.23
N ILE A 123 -15.29 -34.18 -20.05
CA ILE A 123 -15.78 -32.84 -19.67
C ILE A 123 -15.16 -32.41 -18.35
N ASN A 124 -15.20 -33.24 -17.31
CA ASN A 124 -14.64 -32.90 -16.00
C ASN A 124 -13.12 -32.74 -16.04
N ARG A 125 -12.41 -33.56 -16.83
CA ARG A 125 -10.97 -33.39 -17.05
C ARG A 125 -10.65 -32.03 -17.69
N LYS A 126 -11.40 -31.64 -18.73
CA LYS A 126 -11.24 -30.32 -19.38
C LYS A 126 -11.57 -29.19 -18.43
N GLN A 127 -12.66 -29.28 -17.67
CA GLN A 127 -13.05 -28.26 -16.69
C GLN A 127 -11.99 -28.05 -15.61
N MET A 128 -11.46 -29.13 -15.02
CA MET A 128 -10.39 -29.05 -14.03
C MET A 128 -9.12 -28.41 -14.63
N SER A 129 -8.72 -28.84 -15.82
CA SER A 129 -7.54 -28.29 -16.50
C SER A 129 -7.69 -26.78 -16.78
N MET A 130 -8.83 -26.37 -17.31
CA MET A 130 -9.12 -24.95 -17.57
C MET A 130 -9.15 -24.13 -16.28
N ALA A 131 -9.81 -24.62 -15.22
CA ALA A 131 -9.88 -23.91 -13.96
C ALA A 131 -8.50 -23.74 -13.31
N TYR A 132 -7.67 -24.79 -13.35
CA TYR A 132 -6.29 -24.75 -12.87
C TYR A 132 -5.44 -23.75 -13.67
N LEU A 133 -5.52 -23.78 -15.01
CA LEU A 133 -4.77 -22.85 -15.86
C LEU A 133 -5.20 -21.40 -15.67
N ASN A 134 -6.51 -21.13 -15.59
CA ASN A 134 -7.01 -19.78 -15.32
C ASN A 134 -6.51 -19.24 -13.99
N PHE A 135 -6.57 -20.06 -12.93
CA PHE A 135 -6.05 -19.70 -11.62
C PHE A 135 -4.54 -19.43 -11.67
N LYS A 136 -3.77 -20.35 -12.25
CA LYS A 136 -2.31 -20.24 -12.36
C LYS A 136 -1.88 -19.00 -13.15
N ASN A 137 -2.45 -18.78 -14.33
CA ASN A 137 -2.06 -17.67 -15.19
C ASN A 137 -2.36 -16.33 -14.50
N TYR A 138 -3.56 -16.20 -13.90
CA TYR A 138 -3.91 -14.99 -13.17
C TYR A 138 -3.01 -14.76 -11.94
N TYR A 139 -2.63 -15.83 -11.22
CA TYR A 139 -1.65 -15.75 -10.14
C TYR A 139 -0.29 -15.25 -10.62
N GLU A 140 0.28 -15.86 -11.66
CA GLU A 140 1.60 -15.49 -12.17
C GLU A 140 1.66 -14.04 -12.67
N GLU A 141 0.58 -13.57 -13.32
CA GLU A 141 0.47 -12.19 -13.81
C GLU A 141 0.39 -11.16 -12.66
N ASN A 142 -0.18 -11.54 -11.52
CA ASN A 142 -0.50 -10.62 -10.42
C ASN A 142 0.31 -10.85 -9.14
N LYS A 143 1.23 -11.83 -9.10
CA LYS A 143 1.97 -12.20 -7.89
C LYS A 143 2.76 -11.05 -7.26
N ILE A 144 3.21 -10.07 -8.06
CA ILE A 144 3.95 -8.90 -7.56
C ILE A 144 3.12 -8.02 -6.62
N LEU A 145 1.79 -8.10 -6.72
CA LEU A 145 0.87 -7.34 -5.88
C LEU A 145 0.59 -8.04 -4.55
N LEU A 146 1.00 -9.30 -4.40
CA LEU A 146 0.67 -10.11 -3.24
C LEU A 146 1.80 -10.13 -2.21
N PRO A 147 1.46 -10.19 -0.91
CA PRO A 147 2.43 -10.49 0.14
C PRO A 147 3.05 -11.88 -0.04
N GLU A 148 4.35 -11.99 0.25
CA GLU A 148 5.12 -13.24 0.13
C GLU A 148 4.46 -14.46 0.81
N LYS A 149 3.93 -14.27 2.04
CA LYS A 149 3.22 -15.33 2.76
C LYS A 149 2.00 -15.86 1.98
N ILE A 150 1.28 -14.98 1.28
CA ILE A 150 0.13 -15.36 0.45
C ILE A 150 0.58 -16.15 -0.79
N CYS A 151 1.67 -15.72 -1.43
CA CYS A 151 2.27 -16.43 -2.57
C CYS A 151 2.62 -17.88 -2.18
N GLN A 152 3.30 -18.06 -1.06
CA GLN A 152 3.68 -19.39 -0.54
C GLN A 152 2.46 -20.29 -0.31
N ASN A 153 1.39 -19.75 0.30
CA ASN A 153 0.14 -20.48 0.51
C ASN A 153 -0.54 -20.86 -0.81
N ILE A 154 -0.55 -19.96 -1.80
CA ILE A 154 -1.13 -20.22 -3.12
C ILE A 154 -0.34 -21.31 -3.86
N GLU A 155 0.98 -21.23 -3.86
CA GLU A 155 1.85 -22.22 -4.50
C GLU A 155 1.69 -23.60 -3.87
N GLN A 156 1.57 -23.67 -2.55
CA GLN A 156 1.27 -24.91 -1.85
C GLN A 156 -0.11 -25.47 -2.23
N LEU A 157 -1.15 -24.63 -2.33
CA LEU A 157 -2.48 -25.05 -2.81
C LEU A 157 -2.44 -25.57 -4.24
N MET A 158 -1.72 -24.90 -5.14
CA MET A 158 -1.53 -25.36 -6.51
C MET A 158 -0.82 -26.70 -6.56
N GLY A 159 0.24 -26.88 -5.76
CA GLY A 159 0.96 -28.15 -5.63
C GLY A 159 0.06 -29.28 -5.15
N LEU A 160 -0.78 -29.03 -4.14
CA LEU A 160 -1.75 -30.01 -3.64
C LEU A 160 -2.79 -30.38 -4.69
N ALA A 161 -3.34 -29.40 -5.40
CA ALA A 161 -4.31 -29.64 -6.47
C ALA A 161 -3.71 -30.44 -7.64
N ALA A 162 -2.49 -30.09 -8.06
CA ALA A 162 -1.77 -30.82 -9.12
C ALA A 162 -1.47 -32.26 -8.69
N LYS A 163 -0.96 -32.45 -7.46
CA LYS A 163 -0.69 -33.77 -6.88
C LYS A 163 -1.95 -34.63 -6.81
N ALA A 164 -3.07 -34.07 -6.35
CA ALA A 164 -4.34 -34.77 -6.27
C ALA A 164 -4.86 -35.14 -7.68
N SER A 165 -4.77 -34.23 -8.65
CA SER A 165 -5.17 -34.53 -10.04
C SER A 165 -4.33 -35.64 -10.65
N LEU A 166 -3.00 -35.62 -10.46
CA LEU A 166 -2.10 -36.65 -10.98
C LEU A 166 -2.41 -38.02 -10.37
N LYS A 167 -2.56 -38.11 -9.03
CA LYS A 167 -2.93 -39.37 -8.35
C LYS A 167 -4.24 -39.93 -8.88
N TYR A 168 -5.23 -39.05 -9.08
CA TYR A 168 -6.52 -39.46 -9.62
C TYR A 168 -6.40 -39.99 -11.05
N GLU A 169 -5.61 -39.34 -11.92
CA GLU A 169 -5.38 -39.79 -13.30
C GLU A 169 -4.62 -41.11 -13.37
N LEU A 170 -3.55 -41.27 -12.58
CA LEU A 170 -2.80 -42.53 -12.50
C LEU A 170 -3.67 -43.69 -12.04
N GLY A 171 -4.56 -43.47 -11.07
CA GLY A 171 -5.54 -44.46 -10.65
C GLY A 171 -6.62 -44.70 -11.71
N ALA A 172 -7.09 -43.68 -12.42
CA ALA A 172 -8.13 -43.83 -13.43
C ALA A 172 -7.67 -44.56 -14.70
N GLU A 173 -6.42 -44.38 -15.11
CA GLU A 173 -5.87 -44.95 -16.34
C GLU A 173 -5.20 -46.33 -16.12
N GLY A 174 -5.13 -46.81 -14.87
CA GLY A 174 -4.54 -48.13 -14.56
C GLY A 174 -3.06 -48.24 -14.93
N ILE A 175 -2.36 -47.10 -15.07
CA ILE A 175 -0.99 -47.00 -15.60
C ILE A 175 0.03 -47.66 -14.67
N ILE A 176 -0.32 -47.92 -13.41
CA ILE A 176 0.52 -48.70 -12.52
C ILE A 176 0.36 -50.19 -12.86
N VAL A 177 1.16 -50.61 -13.83
CA VAL A 177 1.29 -52.01 -14.23
C VAL A 177 1.73 -52.85 -13.03
N GLY A 178 0.82 -53.69 -12.51
CA GLY A 178 1.14 -54.72 -11.51
C GLY A 178 0.52 -54.57 -10.13
N THR A 179 -0.31 -53.55 -9.89
CA THR A 179 -1.01 -53.38 -8.60
C THR A 179 -2.50 -53.70 -8.80
N GLY A 180 -3.02 -54.73 -8.12
CA GLY A 180 -4.41 -55.19 -8.28
C GLY A 180 -5.46 -54.12 -7.95
N ASP A 181 -6.73 -54.35 -8.30
CA ASP A 181 -7.85 -53.37 -8.22
C ASP A 181 -7.87 -52.48 -6.96
N ASN A 182 -7.51 -53.03 -5.79
CA ASN A 182 -7.42 -52.27 -4.53
C ASN A 182 -6.48 -51.04 -4.61
N SER A 183 -5.41 -51.06 -5.41
CA SER A 183 -4.48 -49.91 -5.49
C SER A 183 -5.07 -48.72 -6.23
N ILE A 184 -5.96 -48.97 -7.20
CA ILE A 184 -6.60 -47.93 -8.00
C ILE A 184 -7.56 -47.12 -7.13
N ASP A 185 -8.36 -47.82 -6.32
CA ASP A 185 -9.32 -47.17 -5.42
C ASP A 185 -8.62 -46.40 -4.28
N ILE A 186 -7.53 -46.95 -3.74
CA ILE A 186 -6.68 -46.26 -2.75
C ILE A 186 -6.14 -44.93 -3.31
N MET A 187 -5.72 -44.89 -4.58
CA MET A 187 -5.19 -43.66 -5.18
C MET A 187 -6.26 -42.59 -5.40
N LYS A 188 -7.47 -42.98 -5.79
CA LYS A 188 -8.61 -42.06 -5.94
C LYS A 188 -9.07 -41.53 -4.58
N GLU A 189 -9.14 -42.39 -3.57
CA GLU A 189 -9.47 -42.00 -2.21
C GLU A 189 -8.43 -41.04 -1.64
N ASP A 190 -7.13 -41.31 -1.85
CA ASP A 190 -6.06 -40.43 -1.39
C ASP A 190 -6.03 -39.07 -2.12
N ALA A 191 -6.41 -39.02 -3.39
CA ALA A 191 -6.62 -37.76 -4.12
C ALA A 191 -7.76 -36.93 -3.50
N LEU A 192 -8.91 -37.56 -3.23
CA LEU A 192 -10.05 -36.91 -2.58
C LEU A 192 -9.68 -36.45 -1.15
N ARG A 193 -8.94 -37.28 -0.41
CA ARG A 193 -8.40 -36.95 0.91
C ARG A 193 -7.49 -35.74 0.86
N THR A 194 -6.60 -35.66 -0.12
CA THR A 194 -5.71 -34.49 -0.31
C THR A 194 -6.54 -33.22 -0.48
N MET A 195 -7.59 -33.24 -1.31
CA MET A 195 -8.46 -32.07 -1.52
C MET A 195 -9.35 -31.72 -0.32
N THR A 196 -9.72 -32.68 0.51
CA THR A 196 -10.65 -32.45 1.63
C THR A 196 -9.95 -32.16 2.95
N ILE A 197 -8.81 -32.81 3.21
CA ILE A 197 -8.07 -32.73 4.48
C ILE A 197 -6.93 -31.73 4.40
N GLU A 198 -6.17 -31.69 3.30
CA GLU A 198 -4.97 -30.83 3.20
C GLU A 198 -5.30 -29.49 2.53
N PHE A 199 -6.03 -29.52 1.41
CA PHE A 199 -6.33 -28.30 0.64
C PHE A 199 -7.31 -27.37 1.37
N LYS A 200 -8.38 -27.92 1.97
CA LYS A 200 -9.45 -27.12 2.56
C LYS A 200 -9.01 -26.27 3.77
N PRO A 201 -8.20 -26.76 4.72
CA PRO A 201 -7.67 -25.92 5.80
C PRO A 201 -6.78 -24.80 5.29
N LEU A 202 -5.87 -25.10 4.35
CA LEU A 202 -4.98 -24.10 3.78
C LEU A 202 -5.73 -23.02 3.00
N ARG A 203 -6.78 -23.40 2.27
CA ARG A 203 -7.72 -22.47 1.64
C ARG A 203 -8.41 -21.56 2.66
N LYS A 204 -8.78 -22.09 3.84
CA LYS A 204 -9.39 -21.33 4.92
C LYS A 204 -8.40 -20.36 5.57
N GLU A 205 -7.14 -20.76 5.74
CA GLU A 205 -6.09 -19.85 6.20
C GLU A 205 -5.92 -18.68 5.21
N LEU A 206 -5.88 -18.99 3.92
CA LEU A 206 -5.80 -17.97 2.87
C LEU A 206 -7.02 -17.03 2.89
N GLU A 207 -8.23 -17.57 3.08
CA GLU A 207 -9.45 -16.76 3.24
C GLU A 207 -9.33 -15.79 4.44
N ASN A 208 -8.78 -16.23 5.57
CA ASN A 208 -8.56 -15.37 6.73
C ASN A 208 -7.54 -14.27 6.42
N CYS A 209 -6.43 -14.58 5.74
CA CYS A 209 -5.48 -13.58 5.29
C CYS A 209 -6.16 -12.51 4.40
N PHE A 210 -7.07 -12.92 3.53
CA PHE A 210 -7.83 -12.01 2.68
C PHE A 210 -8.80 -11.12 3.47
N ARG A 211 -9.45 -11.67 4.51
CA ARG A 211 -10.33 -10.89 5.40
C ARG A 211 -9.56 -9.83 6.18
N ILE A 212 -8.37 -10.17 6.66
CA ILE A 212 -7.47 -9.24 7.35
C ILE A 212 -7.04 -8.10 6.42
N ILE A 213 -6.58 -8.42 5.19
CA ILE A 213 -6.15 -7.40 4.22
C ILE A 213 -7.31 -6.47 3.85
N ARG A 214 -8.54 -6.98 3.79
CA ARG A 214 -9.73 -6.16 3.53
C ARG A 214 -10.23 -5.37 4.75
N GLY A 215 -9.58 -5.50 5.90
CA GLY A 215 -9.98 -4.83 7.15
C GLY A 215 -11.29 -5.35 7.74
N ILE A 216 -11.73 -6.55 7.36
CA ILE A 216 -12.96 -7.18 7.90
C ILE A 216 -12.66 -7.79 9.27
N GLU A 217 -11.47 -8.39 9.43
CA GLU A 217 -10.99 -8.97 10.69
C GLU A 217 -9.74 -8.21 11.15
N LYS A 218 -9.59 -8.03 12.46
CA LYS A 218 -8.38 -7.42 13.05
C LYS A 218 -7.34 -8.52 13.30
N VAL A 219 -6.06 -8.17 13.09
CA VAL A 219 -4.89 -9.01 13.39
C VAL A 219 -4.82 -9.34 14.88
#